data_AF-A0A1Q5TG04-F1
#
_entry.id   AF-A0A1Q5TG04-F1
#
_cell.length_a   1.000
_cell.length_b   1.000
_cell.length_c   1.000
_cell.angle_alpha   90.00
_cell.angle_beta   90.00
_cell.angle_gamma   90.00
#
_symmetry.space_group_name_H-M   'P 1'
#
loop_
_entity.id
_entity.type
_entity.pdbx_description
1 polymer ?
#
loop_
_entity_poly.entity_id
_entity_poly.type
_entity_poly.pdbx_seq_one_letter_code
_entity_poly.pdbx_strand_id
1 'polypeptide(L)'
;MSQTRACFPNRPQFSGFMKPCRVEGDVSHLEVYGEIPKEIDGVFYRVMPDPQLPPFIEDDPWFNGDGNVAAFRIQDGRASFRQRYVRTEKFVQEREAQRALLGQ
;
A
#
# COMPACT_ATOMS: atom_id res chain seq x y z
N MET A 1 -9.47 -27.79 2.38
CA MET A 1 -9.81 -26.63 3.23
C MET A 1 -8.52 -25.87 3.49
N SER A 2 -8.30 -24.74 2.83
CA SER A 2 -7.06 -23.97 2.98
C SER A 2 -6.98 -23.44 4.43
N GLN A 3 -5.92 -23.80 5.15
CA GLN A 3 -5.68 -23.26 6.49
C GLN A 3 -5.52 -21.75 6.38
N THR A 4 -6.25 -20.99 7.21
CA THR A 4 -6.07 -19.55 7.34
C THR A 4 -4.63 -19.27 7.79
N ARG A 5 -3.78 -18.74 6.91
CA ARG A 5 -2.42 -18.34 7.25
C ARG A 5 -2.45 -17.07 8.08
N ALA A 6 -1.95 -17.14 9.30
CA ALA A 6 -1.79 -15.97 10.18
C ALA A 6 -0.57 -15.11 9.80
N CYS A 7 0.40 -15.66 9.06
CA CYS A 7 1.66 -15.01 8.72
C CYS A 7 1.92 -15.01 7.21
N PHE A 8 2.60 -13.97 6.72
CA PHE A 8 3.10 -13.95 5.33
C PHE A 8 4.16 -15.05 5.13
N PRO A 9 4.19 -15.70 3.95
CA PRO A 9 5.15 -16.75 3.67
C PRO A 9 6.56 -16.18 3.50
N ASN A 10 7.59 -16.96 3.86
CA ASN A 10 8.98 -16.58 3.69
C ASN A 10 9.43 -16.78 2.23
N ARG A 11 8.96 -15.91 1.34
CA ARG A 11 9.23 -15.94 -0.10
C ARG A 11 9.76 -14.58 -0.58
N PRO A 12 10.50 -14.52 -1.71
CA PRO A 12 11.06 -13.27 -2.23
C PRO A 12 10.03 -12.16 -2.40
N GLN A 13 8.81 -12.48 -2.86
CA GLN A 13 7.75 -11.50 -3.09
C GLN A 13 7.09 -10.94 -1.83
N PHE A 14 7.43 -11.43 -0.63
CA PHE A 14 6.96 -10.92 0.66
C PHE A 14 8.10 -10.60 1.64
N SER A 15 9.34 -10.49 1.15
CA SER A 15 10.53 -10.27 1.97
C SER A 15 11.41 -9.14 1.42
N GLY A 16 12.35 -8.66 2.23
CA GLY A 16 13.24 -7.55 1.86
C GLY A 16 12.45 -6.30 1.42
N PHE A 17 12.79 -5.77 0.24
CA PHE A 17 12.12 -4.62 -0.38
C PHE A 17 10.63 -4.86 -0.65
N MET A 18 10.24 -6.11 -0.90
CA MET A 18 8.85 -6.50 -1.20
C MET A 18 8.06 -6.84 0.08
N LYS A 19 8.63 -6.64 1.26
CA LYS A 19 7.94 -6.91 2.52
C LYS A 19 6.68 -6.04 2.63
N PRO A 20 5.50 -6.61 2.94
CA PRO A 20 4.27 -5.85 3.07
C PRO A 20 4.41 -4.69 4.05
N CYS A 21 3.99 -3.50 3.64
CA CYS A 21 4.04 -2.29 4.47
C CYS A 21 2.76 -2.17 5.31
N ARG A 22 1.60 -2.19 4.64
CA ARG A 22 0.25 -2.14 5.20
C ARG A 22 -0.06 -0.92 6.06
N VAL A 23 0.68 0.16 5.86
CA VAL A 23 0.49 1.42 6.58
C VAL A 23 -0.47 2.32 5.81
N GLU A 24 -1.45 2.84 6.52
CA GLU A 24 -2.24 4.00 6.13
C GLU A 24 -1.91 5.13 7.10
N GLY A 25 -1.67 6.34 6.59
CA GLY A 25 -1.25 7.44 7.46
C GLY A 25 -1.06 8.76 6.73
N ASP A 26 -0.69 9.77 7.50
CA ASP A 26 -0.53 11.15 7.06
C ASP A 26 0.75 11.72 7.68
N VAL A 27 1.47 12.53 6.91
CA VAL A 27 2.60 13.32 7.40
C VAL A 27 2.49 14.71 6.79
N SER A 28 2.31 15.71 7.65
CA SER A 28 2.39 17.12 7.27
C SER A 28 3.84 17.60 7.31
N HIS A 29 4.18 18.59 6.48
CA HIS A 29 5.49 19.27 6.51
C HIS A 29 6.67 18.29 6.42
N LEU A 30 6.73 17.54 5.31
CA LEU A 30 7.86 16.67 5.05
C LEU A 30 9.17 17.45 5.08
N GLU A 31 10.23 16.79 5.55
CA GLU A 31 11.59 17.31 5.48
C GLU A 31 12.03 17.44 4.01
N VAL A 32 12.63 18.59 3.68
CA VAL A 32 13.07 18.92 2.31
C VAL A 32 14.53 19.34 2.34
N TYR A 33 15.33 18.71 1.48
CA TYR A 33 16.67 19.19 1.14
C TYR A 33 16.59 20.02 -0.14
N GLY A 34 17.05 21.27 -0.09
CA GLY A 34 16.90 22.23 -1.19
C GLY A 34 15.59 23.01 -1.13
N GLU A 35 15.06 23.40 -2.29
CA GLU A 35 13.86 24.23 -2.39
C GLU A 35 12.83 23.62 -3.35
N ILE A 36 11.56 23.57 -2.93
CA ILE A 36 10.44 23.20 -3.79
C ILE A 36 9.96 24.47 -4.52
N PRO A 37 9.83 24.44 -5.87
CA PRO A 37 9.33 25.60 -6.62
C PRO A 37 7.92 26.01 -6.17
N LYS A 38 7.71 27.32 -5.93
CA LYS A 38 6.44 27.85 -5.39
C LYS A 38 5.30 27.82 -6.40
N GLU A 39 5.63 27.73 -7.68
CA GLU A 39 4.69 27.61 -8.79
C GLU A 39 4.02 26.23 -8.87
N ILE A 40 4.52 25.22 -8.16
CA ILE A 40 3.88 23.91 -8.10
C ILE A 40 2.74 23.97 -7.09
N ASP A 41 1.52 23.91 -7.62
CA ASP A 41 0.30 23.69 -6.86
C ASP A 41 -0.43 22.46 -7.43
N GLY A 42 -0.22 21.31 -6.80
CA GLY A 42 -0.84 20.07 -7.26
C GLY A 42 -0.71 18.91 -6.28
N VAL A 43 -1.18 17.74 -6.73
CA VAL A 43 -1.01 16.49 -6.01
C VAL A 43 -0.46 15.43 -6.96
N PHE A 44 0.67 14.83 -6.58
CA PHE A 44 1.20 13.67 -7.28
C PHE A 44 0.68 12.40 -6.61
N TYR A 45 -0.02 11.56 -7.39
CA TYR A 45 -0.53 10.27 -6.95
C TYR A 45 0.30 9.13 -7.53
N ARG A 46 0.59 8.12 -6.70
CA ARG A 46 1.17 6.85 -7.12
C ARG A 46 0.56 5.70 -6.33
N VAL A 47 0.60 4.49 -6.88
CA VAL A 47 0.05 3.29 -6.25
C VAL A 47 1.12 2.19 -6.15
N MET A 48 1.06 1.42 -5.08
CA MET A 48 1.86 0.22 -4.88
C MET A 48 0.93 -0.97 -4.59
N PRO A 49 1.19 -2.16 -5.15
CA PRO A 49 0.60 -3.40 -4.64
C PRO A 49 1.12 -3.70 -3.22
N ASP A 50 0.24 -3.69 -2.23
CA ASP A 50 0.57 -3.87 -0.82
C ASP A 50 -0.46 -4.80 -0.16
N PRO A 51 -0.24 -6.13 -0.16
CA PRO A 51 -1.23 -7.10 0.30
C PRO A 51 -1.63 -6.85 1.76
N GLN A 52 -2.92 -6.66 2.03
CA GLN A 52 -3.38 -6.38 3.40
C GLN A 52 -3.29 -7.60 4.33
N LEU A 53 -3.36 -8.80 3.76
CA LEU A 53 -3.42 -10.09 4.46
C LEU A 53 -2.50 -11.10 3.78
N PRO A 54 -2.07 -12.17 4.48
CA PRO A 54 -1.36 -13.28 3.85
C PRO A 54 -2.16 -13.86 2.67
N PRO A 55 -1.48 -14.27 1.58
CA PRO A 55 -2.12 -14.62 0.33
C PRO A 55 -2.93 -15.91 0.42
N PHE A 56 -3.93 -16.05 -0.46
CA PHE A 56 -4.78 -17.25 -0.55
C PHE A 56 -4.00 -18.47 -1.08
N ILE A 57 -3.13 -18.26 -2.07
CA ILE A 57 -2.20 -19.25 -2.65
C ILE A 57 -0.77 -18.96 -2.21
N GLU A 58 0.10 -19.96 -2.25
CA GLU A 58 1.47 -19.80 -1.74
C GLU A 58 2.38 -18.95 -2.65
N ASP A 59 2.26 -19.13 -3.96
CA ASP A 59 3.08 -18.44 -4.96
C ASP A 59 2.32 -17.27 -5.61
N ASP A 60 1.59 -16.50 -4.79
CA ASP A 60 0.84 -15.33 -5.23
C ASP A 60 1.80 -14.25 -5.78
N PRO A 61 1.62 -13.77 -7.01
CA PRO A 61 2.51 -12.79 -7.61
C PRO A 61 2.39 -11.42 -6.96
N TRP A 62 3.51 -10.70 -6.91
CA TRP A 62 3.61 -9.41 -6.23
C TRP A 62 2.59 -8.35 -6.72
N PHE A 63 2.21 -8.38 -8.00
CA PHE A 63 1.29 -7.41 -8.59
C PHE A 63 -0.18 -7.63 -8.18
N ASN A 64 -0.49 -8.75 -7.52
CA ASN A 64 -1.84 -9.08 -7.02
C ASN A 64 -2.16 -8.45 -5.65
N GLY A 65 -1.19 -7.75 -5.04
CA GLY A 65 -1.40 -7.03 -3.79
C GLY A 65 -2.46 -5.93 -3.87
N ASP A 66 -3.12 -5.64 -2.75
CA ASP A 66 -4.14 -4.59 -2.69
C ASP A 66 -3.54 -3.21 -2.99
N GLY A 67 -4.25 -2.39 -3.76
CA GLY A 67 -3.76 -1.07 -4.16
C GLY A 67 -3.66 -0.11 -2.97
N ASN A 68 -2.44 0.27 -2.59
CA ASN A 68 -2.17 1.29 -1.59
C ASN A 68 -1.66 2.57 -2.27
N VAL A 69 -2.48 3.62 -2.22
CA VAL A 69 -2.26 4.89 -2.93
C VAL A 69 -1.56 5.87 -2.01
N ALA A 70 -0.46 6.43 -2.48
CA ALA A 70 0.18 7.59 -1.88
C ALA A 70 -0.15 8.85 -2.67
N ALA A 71 -0.39 9.93 -1.92
CA ALA A 71 -0.61 11.27 -2.41
C ALA A 71 0.44 12.20 -1.81
N PHE A 72 1.17 12.91 -2.66
CA PHE A 72 2.09 13.97 -2.28
C PHE A 72 1.47 15.30 -2.69
N ARG A 73 0.91 16.02 -1.70
CA ARG A 73 0.38 17.36 -1.92
C ARG A 73 1.53 18.35 -1.86
N ILE A 74 1.74 19.08 -2.95
CA ILE A 74 2.78 20.10 -3.08
C ILE A 74 2.08 21.44 -3.29
N GLN A 75 2.39 22.41 -2.43
CA GLN A 75 1.86 23.76 -2.48
C GLN A 75 2.76 24.71 -1.68
N ASP A 76 2.94 25.94 -2.15
CA ASP A 76 3.67 27.01 -1.44
C ASP A 76 5.08 26.61 -0.97
N GLY A 77 5.80 25.83 -1.79
CA GLY A 77 7.14 25.35 -1.47
C GLY A 77 7.20 24.30 -0.36
N ARG A 78 6.08 23.62 -0.06
CA ARG A 78 5.96 22.57 0.96
C ARG A 78 5.38 21.29 0.37
N ALA A 79 5.71 20.16 1.00
CA ALA A 79 5.13 18.86 0.68
C ALA A 79 4.48 18.20 1.90
N SER A 80 3.39 17.49 1.67
CA SER A 80 2.74 16.61 2.65
C SER A 80 2.40 15.27 2.01
N PHE A 81 2.34 14.23 2.82
CA PHE A 81 2.10 12.85 2.42
C PHE A 81 0.81 12.32 3.01
N ARG A 82 0.05 11.58 2.21
CA ARG A 82 -1.08 10.76 2.66
C ARG A 82 -1.03 9.42 1.96
N GLN A 83 -1.29 8.34 2.69
CA GLN A 83 -1.36 7.00 2.13
C GLN A 83 -2.62 6.26 2.60
N ARG A 84 -3.35 5.66 1.67
CA ARG A 84 -4.62 4.95 1.91
C ARG A 84 -4.80 3.77 0.95
N TYR A 85 -5.46 2.72 1.43
CA TYR A 85 -5.93 1.64 0.58
C TYR A 85 -7.11 2.06 -0.29
N VAL A 86 -7.11 1.61 -1.54
CA VAL A 86 -8.31 1.60 -2.37
C VAL A 86 -9.26 0.53 -1.81
N ARG A 87 -10.44 0.94 -1.37
CA ARG A 87 -11.45 0.05 -0.79
C ARG A 87 -12.23 -0.67 -1.90
N THR A 88 -11.53 -1.53 -2.64
CA THR A 88 -12.17 -2.42 -3.64
C THR A 88 -13.09 -3.43 -2.95
N GLU A 89 -13.95 -4.08 -3.72
CA GLU A 89 -14.82 -5.15 -3.19
C GLU A 89 -13.99 -6.28 -2.56
N LYS A 90 -12.94 -6.74 -3.26
CA LYS A 90 -11.95 -7.70 -2.71
C LYS A 90 -11.44 -7.24 -1.35
N PHE A 91 -10.98 -5.98 -1.28
CA PHE A 91 -10.40 -5.45 -0.06
C PHE A 91 -11.38 -5.50 1.12
N VAL A 92 -12.61 -5.06 0.90
CA VAL A 92 -13.66 -5.00 1.93
C VAL A 92 -14.02 -6.40 2.42
N GLN A 93 -14.33 -7.31 1.50
CA GLN A 93 -14.74 -8.67 1.85
C GLN A 93 -13.62 -9.46 2.56
N GLU A 94 -12.37 -9.32 2.11
CA GLU A 94 -11.23 -9.99 2.77
C GLU A 94 -10.96 -9.45 4.17
N ARG A 95 -11.17 -8.14 4.38
CA ARG A 95 -11.02 -7.51 5.69
C ARG A 95 -12.11 -7.96 6.66
N GLU A 96 -13.36 -8.05 6.20
CA GLU A 96 -14.49 -8.57 6.98
C GLU A 96 -14.29 -10.04 7.35
N ALA A 97 -13.79 -10.86 6.41
CA ALA A 97 -13.48 -12.26 6.64
C ALA A 97 -12.19 -12.49 7.44
N GLN A 98 -11.39 -11.44 7.64
CA GLN A 98 -10.06 -11.47 8.28
C GLN A 98 -9.08 -12.47 7.62
N ARG A 99 -9.25 -12.74 6.32
CA ARG A 99 -8.39 -13.63 5.53
C ARG A 99 -8.56 -13.34 4.04
N ALA A 100 -7.56 -13.69 3.23
CA ALA A 100 -7.70 -13.68 1.79
C ALA A 100 -8.82 -14.64 1.35
N LEU A 101 -9.61 -14.19 0.36
CA LEU A 101 -10.76 -14.92 -0.17
C LEU A 101 -10.56 -15.31 -1.64
N LEU A 102 -9.69 -14.60 -2.36
CA LEU A 102 -9.47 -14.75 -3.78
C LEU A 102 -8.00 -15.12 -4.07
N GLY A 103 -7.80 -16.00 -5.04
CA GLY A 103 -6.51 -16.43 -5.57
C GLY A 103 -6.70 -17.66 -6.46
N GLN A 104 -6.00 -17.71 -7.59
CA GLN A 104 -5.96 -18.88 -8.48
C GLN A 104 -4.53 -19.36 -8.64
#